data_AF-A0A372NR36-F1
#
_entry.id   AF-A0A372NR36-F1
#
_cell.length_a   1.000
_cell.length_b   1.000
_cell.length_c   1.000
_cell.angle_alpha   90.00
_cell.angle_beta   90.00
_cell.angle_gamma   90.00
#
_symmetry.space_group_name_H-M   'P 1'
#
loop_
_entity.id
_entity.type
_entity.pdbx_description
1 polymer ?
#
loop_
_entity_poly.entity_id
_entity_poly.type
_entity_poly.pdbx_seq_one_letter_code
_entity_poly.pdbx_strand_id
1 'polypeptide(L)'
;MKINLFLLSLIFVWAKVNAQDYAIISAKDGYVNLREEPTTNAPIVTKLNNGEFVFFDPEEGKPNWISAYTKDHLRGFINQSGIKLVDHLPAVKRKHFFKNGCIIYNDSIRVTIISKAFDPKKHNLTYYKDEKGKIVYHTGDKIDGHGIWGTDGDTPKMEFVSIDVTIAGKHISIPKNALKDLYEPNYEFTRVYKAGQGVIYIKMTNGDGAGGYTVIFTIKNGKYINRYTDNTAA
;
A
#
# COMPACT_ATOMS: atom_id res chain seq x y z
N MET A 1 -25.16 -0.60 58.23
CA MET A 1 -24.60 -1.61 57.30
C MET A 1 -23.74 -0.86 56.29
N LYS A 2 -22.40 -0.97 56.38
CA LYS A 2 -21.48 -0.24 55.49
C LYS A 2 -21.25 -1.06 54.23
N ILE A 3 -21.75 -0.60 53.09
CA ILE A 3 -21.44 -1.20 51.78
C ILE A 3 -20.07 -0.66 51.35
N ASN A 4 -19.04 -1.50 51.44
CA ASN A 4 -17.76 -1.24 50.80
C ASN A 4 -17.96 -1.45 49.29
N LEU A 5 -18.01 -0.36 48.54
CA LEU A 5 -18.02 -0.38 47.10
C LEU A 5 -16.60 -0.71 46.61
N PHE A 6 -16.36 -1.97 46.27
CA PHE A 6 -15.10 -2.40 45.66
C PHE A 6 -15.05 -1.86 44.24
N LEU A 7 -14.27 -0.79 44.02
CA LEU A 7 -14.06 -0.20 42.71
C LEU A 7 -13.17 -1.14 41.89
N LEU A 8 -13.79 -2.00 41.06
CA LEU A 8 -13.07 -2.83 40.10
C LEU A 8 -12.58 -1.91 38.97
N SER A 9 -11.34 -1.45 39.06
CA SER A 9 -10.69 -0.72 37.97
C SER A 9 -10.52 -1.66 36.78
N LEU A 10 -11.39 -1.54 35.76
CA LEU A 10 -11.11 -2.10 34.45
C LEU A 10 -9.86 -1.40 33.90
N ILE A 11 -8.71 -2.05 34.01
CA ILE A 11 -7.52 -1.69 33.25
C ILE A 11 -7.82 -2.10 31.82
N PHE A 12 -8.35 -1.18 31.01
CA PHE A 12 -8.33 -1.29 29.56
C PHE A 12 -6.87 -1.20 29.14
N VAL A 13 -6.21 -2.36 29.06
CA VAL A 13 -4.98 -2.48 28.28
C VAL A 13 -5.41 -2.27 26.84
N TRP A 14 -5.14 -1.08 26.32
CA TRP A 14 -5.18 -0.85 24.88
C TRP A 14 -4.09 -1.73 24.28
N ALA A 15 -4.42 -2.98 23.97
CA ALA A 15 -3.66 -3.69 22.95
C ALA A 15 -3.76 -2.79 21.72
N LYS A 16 -2.64 -2.13 21.37
CA LYS A 16 -2.51 -1.54 20.04
C LYS A 16 -2.59 -2.73 19.10
N VAL A 17 -3.79 -2.99 18.60
CA VAL A 17 -3.98 -3.73 17.36
C VAL A 17 -3.26 -2.88 16.32
N ASN A 18 -1.97 -3.15 16.15
CA ASN A 18 -1.30 -2.67 14.96
C ASN A 18 -1.95 -3.50 13.86
N ALA A 19 -2.74 -2.85 13.02
CA ALA A 19 -3.24 -3.51 11.83
C ALA A 19 -2.02 -3.99 11.02
N GLN A 20 -2.17 -5.13 10.37
CA GLN A 20 -1.31 -5.55 9.28
C GLN A 20 -1.03 -4.36 8.34
N ASP A 21 0.25 -4.11 8.07
CA ASP A 21 0.68 -2.92 7.35
C ASP A 21 2.03 -3.16 6.65
N TYR A 22 2.59 -2.12 6.05
CA TYR A 22 3.83 -2.15 5.29
C TYR A 22 4.97 -1.52 6.08
N ALA A 23 6.13 -2.17 5.99
CA ALA A 23 7.39 -1.62 6.47
C ALA A 23 8.34 -1.38 5.30
N ILE A 24 9.11 -0.30 5.38
CA ILE A 24 10.17 0.03 4.44
C ILE A 24 11.53 -0.35 5.06
N ILE A 25 12.38 -1.03 4.30
CA ILE A 25 13.74 -1.34 4.73
C ILE A 25 14.56 -0.05 4.76
N SER A 26 15.19 0.22 5.91
CA SER A 26 15.95 1.45 6.19
C SER A 26 17.08 1.17 7.20
N ALA A 27 17.86 0.11 6.96
CA ALA A 27 18.98 -0.30 7.80
C ALA A 27 20.21 0.58 7.63
N LYS A 28 21.01 0.68 8.70
CA LYS A 28 22.29 1.42 8.72
C LYS A 28 23.27 0.91 7.66
N ASP A 29 23.35 -0.42 7.51
CA ASP A 29 24.30 -1.08 6.62
C ASP A 29 23.75 -1.29 5.20
N GLY A 30 22.58 -0.69 4.89
CA GLY A 30 21.97 -0.70 3.57
C GLY A 30 21.04 -1.87 3.29
N TYR A 31 20.95 -2.86 4.18
CA TYR A 31 20.09 -4.04 4.01
C TYR A 31 19.73 -4.71 5.35
N VAL A 32 18.73 -5.59 5.30
CA VAL A 32 18.40 -6.56 6.35
C VAL A 32 18.34 -7.97 5.77
N ASN A 33 18.44 -8.97 6.64
CA ASN A 33 18.16 -10.35 6.28
C ASN A 33 16.77 -10.73 6.79
N LEU A 34 15.96 -11.32 5.91
CA LEU A 34 14.78 -12.09 6.28
C LEU A 34 15.26 -13.47 6.73
N ARG A 35 14.87 -13.91 7.93
CA ARG A 35 15.33 -15.18 8.52
C ARG A 35 14.18 -16.12 8.83
N GLU A 36 14.45 -17.41 8.88
CA GLU A 36 13.42 -18.41 9.20
C GLU A 36 12.88 -18.27 10.62
N GLU A 37 13.73 -17.82 11.55
CA GLU A 37 13.40 -17.63 12.96
C GLU A 37 13.84 -16.23 13.45
N PRO A 38 13.20 -15.66 14.48
CA PRO A 38 13.50 -14.32 15.02
C PRO A 38 14.78 -14.31 15.87
N THR A 39 15.90 -14.70 15.28
CA THR A 39 17.24 -14.69 15.88
C THR A 39 18.32 -14.45 14.82
N THR A 40 19.41 -13.81 15.20
CA THR A 40 20.52 -13.49 14.28
C THR A 40 21.26 -14.73 13.77
N ASN A 41 21.12 -15.87 14.44
CA ASN A 41 21.79 -17.12 14.09
C ASN A 41 20.95 -18.02 13.17
N ALA A 42 19.69 -17.68 12.91
CA ALA A 42 18.82 -18.47 12.06
C ALA A 42 19.23 -18.41 10.59
N PRO A 43 18.91 -19.43 9.78
CA PRO A 43 19.11 -19.39 8.33
C PRO A 43 18.49 -18.14 7.70
N ILE A 44 19.16 -17.63 6.66
CA ILE A 44 18.70 -16.48 5.89
C ILE A 44 17.80 -17.01 4.77
N VAL A 45 16.56 -16.57 4.74
CA VAL A 45 15.62 -16.82 3.64
C VAL A 45 16.01 -15.97 2.44
N THR A 46 16.17 -14.66 2.65
CA THR A 46 16.62 -13.72 1.62
C THR A 46 17.21 -12.45 2.21
N LYS A 47 17.86 -11.65 1.37
CA LYS A 47 18.40 -10.33 1.70
C LYS A 47 17.49 -9.25 1.10
N LEU A 48 17.13 -8.25 1.89
CA LEU A 48 16.30 -7.11 1.48
C LEU A 48 17.08 -5.81 1.67
N ASN A 49 17.21 -5.03 0.61
CA ASN A 49 17.93 -3.77 0.55
C ASN A 49 17.06 -2.59 0.97
N ASN A 50 17.70 -1.50 1.39
CA ASN A 50 17.00 -0.25 1.71
C ASN A 50 16.15 0.23 0.53
N GLY A 51 14.90 0.63 0.83
CA GLY A 51 13.94 1.04 -0.18
C GLY A 51 12.99 -0.08 -0.66
N GLU A 52 13.24 -1.33 -0.27
CA GLU A 52 12.27 -2.42 -0.46
C GLU A 52 11.17 -2.39 0.60
N PHE A 53 9.95 -2.77 0.20
CA PHE A 53 8.81 -2.87 1.10
C PHE A 53 8.52 -4.32 1.44
N VAL A 54 8.07 -4.55 2.66
CA VAL A 54 7.50 -5.81 3.11
C VAL A 54 6.16 -5.55 3.75
N PHE A 55 5.25 -6.51 3.59
CA PHE A 55 4.07 -6.59 4.44
C PHE A 55 4.48 -7.24 5.77
N PHE A 56 3.94 -6.77 6.90
CA PHE A 56 4.26 -7.35 8.21
C PHE A 56 3.01 -7.67 9.00
N ASP A 57 3.10 -8.78 9.74
CA ASP A 57 2.12 -9.18 10.74
C ASP A 57 2.70 -8.91 12.15
N PRO A 58 2.10 -8.00 12.93
CA PRO A 58 2.58 -7.66 14.26
C PRO A 58 2.28 -8.72 15.33
N GLU A 59 1.36 -9.66 15.08
CA GLU A 59 0.93 -10.66 16.08
C GLU A 59 1.94 -11.79 16.26
N GLU A 60 2.77 -12.05 15.26
CA GLU A 60 3.72 -13.17 15.26
C GLU A 60 5.15 -12.77 15.71
N GLY A 61 5.36 -11.52 16.13
CA GLY A 61 6.68 -11.00 16.49
C GLY A 61 7.17 -11.39 17.90
N LYS A 62 8.44 -11.79 18.01
CA LYS A 62 9.19 -11.71 19.29
C LYS A 62 9.69 -10.28 19.52
N PRO A 63 10.06 -9.88 20.76
CA PRO A 63 10.60 -8.54 21.01
C PRO A 63 11.72 -8.17 20.03
N ASN A 64 11.60 -7.00 19.39
CA ASN A 64 12.51 -6.47 18.36
C ASN A 64 12.51 -7.20 17.00
N TRP A 65 11.59 -8.12 16.75
CA TRP A 65 11.42 -8.79 15.46
C TRP A 65 9.99 -8.63 14.94
N ILE A 66 9.83 -8.60 13.62
CA ILE A 66 8.53 -8.65 12.94
C ILE A 66 8.47 -9.88 12.05
N SER A 67 7.30 -10.51 11.98
CA SER A 67 6.98 -11.45 10.89
C SER A 67 6.72 -10.63 9.63
N ALA A 68 7.34 -11.01 8.52
CA ALA A 68 7.31 -10.24 7.29
C ALA A 68 7.14 -11.15 6.08
N TYR A 69 6.42 -10.62 5.09
CA TYR A 69 6.16 -11.23 3.82
C TYR A 69 6.73 -10.33 2.73
N THR A 70 7.57 -10.92 1.88
CA THR A 70 8.09 -10.24 0.69
C THR A 70 7.02 -10.20 -0.40
N LYS A 71 7.25 -9.38 -1.43
CA LYS A 71 6.41 -9.35 -2.62
C LYS A 71 6.28 -10.71 -3.30
N ASP A 72 7.33 -11.53 -3.23
CA ASP A 72 7.37 -12.87 -3.80
C ASP A 72 6.82 -13.93 -2.82
N HIS A 73 6.05 -13.49 -1.83
CA HIS A 73 5.38 -14.30 -0.79
C HIS A 73 6.33 -15.16 0.06
N LEU A 74 7.63 -14.86 0.08
CA LEU A 74 8.55 -15.43 1.07
C LEU A 74 8.23 -14.88 2.46
N ARG A 75 8.08 -15.79 3.43
CA ARG A 75 7.82 -15.48 4.84
C ARG A 75 9.09 -15.62 5.67
N GLY A 76 9.24 -14.77 6.68
CA GLY A 76 10.25 -14.92 7.73
C GLY A 76 10.23 -13.77 8.71
N PHE A 77 11.33 -13.58 9.44
CA PHE A 77 11.47 -12.57 10.48
C PHE A 77 12.55 -11.55 10.16
N ILE A 78 12.26 -10.28 10.43
CA ILE A 78 13.19 -9.15 10.26
C ILE A 78 13.38 -8.44 11.61
N ASN A 79 14.61 -8.04 11.90
CA ASN A 79 14.89 -7.22 13.08
C ASN A 79 14.35 -5.79 12.90
N GLN A 80 13.56 -5.31 13.87
CA GLN A 80 12.87 -4.01 13.82
C GLN A 80 13.81 -2.80 13.69
N SER A 81 15.08 -2.92 14.08
CA SER A 81 16.05 -1.82 13.94
C SER A 81 16.37 -1.47 12.48
N GLY A 82 16.10 -2.38 11.55
CA GLY A 82 16.39 -2.22 10.12
C GLY A 82 15.20 -1.72 9.28
N ILE A 83 14.07 -1.38 9.90
CA ILE A 83 12.84 -1.00 9.20
C ILE A 83 12.23 0.30 9.73
N LYS A 84 11.31 0.87 8.95
CA LYS A 84 10.37 1.89 9.42
C LYS A 84 8.96 1.48 9.01
N LEU A 85 8.00 1.61 9.92
CA LEU A 85 6.60 1.36 9.59
C LEU A 85 6.07 2.52 8.76
N VAL A 86 5.45 2.24 7.61
CA VAL A 86 5.03 3.26 6.65
C VAL A 86 3.98 4.19 7.27
N ASP A 87 2.98 3.66 7.98
CA ASP A 87 1.93 4.49 8.59
C ASP A 87 2.39 5.27 9.84
N HIS A 88 3.61 4.99 10.34
CA HIS A 88 4.23 5.75 11.43
C HIS A 88 5.06 6.94 10.92
N LEU A 89 5.22 7.07 9.60
CA LEU A 89 5.92 8.19 9.00
C LEU A 89 5.09 9.49 9.12
N PRO A 90 5.73 10.67 9.18
CA PRO A 90 5.03 11.95 9.16
C PRO A 90 4.07 12.09 7.96
N ALA A 91 2.77 12.17 8.23
CA ALA A 91 1.73 12.25 7.21
C ALA A 91 1.35 13.68 6.80
N VAL A 92 0.94 13.85 5.54
CA VAL A 92 0.22 15.03 5.04
C VAL A 92 -1.27 14.85 5.38
N LYS A 93 -1.80 15.71 6.25
CA LYS A 93 -3.10 15.47 6.90
C LYS A 93 -4.32 16.10 6.21
N ARG A 94 -4.17 17.21 5.48
CA ARG A 94 -5.35 17.87 4.87
C ARG A 94 -5.76 17.12 3.61
N LYS A 95 -7.07 16.94 3.45
CA LYS A 95 -7.67 16.20 2.34
C LYS A 95 -8.95 16.86 1.88
N HIS A 96 -9.16 16.92 0.58
CA HIS A 96 -10.38 17.42 -0.04
C HIS A 96 -10.82 16.44 -1.13
N PHE A 97 -12.09 16.02 -1.07
CA PHE A 97 -12.68 15.08 -2.02
C PHE A 97 -13.59 15.80 -3.00
N PHE A 98 -13.64 15.29 -4.22
CA PHE A 98 -14.59 15.71 -5.25
C PHE A 98 -14.99 14.48 -6.07
N LYS A 99 -15.99 14.63 -6.95
CA LYS A 99 -16.70 13.51 -7.60
C LYS A 99 -15.79 12.37 -8.10
N ASN A 100 -14.71 12.72 -8.80
CA ASN A 100 -13.78 11.75 -9.39
C ASN A 100 -12.33 12.01 -8.96
N GLY A 101 -12.10 12.39 -7.71
CA GLY A 101 -10.73 12.63 -7.26
C GLY A 101 -10.59 13.13 -5.84
N CYS A 102 -9.35 13.32 -5.44
CA CYS A 102 -9.01 13.96 -4.18
C CYS A 102 -7.73 14.79 -4.29
N ILE A 103 -7.59 15.73 -3.35
CA ILE A 103 -6.36 16.49 -3.12
C ILE A 103 -5.90 16.24 -1.68
N ILE A 104 -4.67 15.79 -1.51
CA ILE A 104 -4.00 15.65 -0.20
C ILE A 104 -2.86 16.66 -0.15
N TYR A 105 -2.85 17.53 0.86
CA TYR A 105 -1.93 18.66 0.85
C TYR A 105 -1.53 19.20 2.23
N ASN A 106 -0.40 19.89 2.26
CA ASN A 106 -0.01 20.83 3.30
C ASN A 106 0.59 22.07 2.60
N ASP A 107 1.41 22.85 3.31
CA ASP A 107 1.97 24.09 2.75
C ASP A 107 3.07 23.84 1.72
N SER A 108 3.72 22.67 1.73
CA SER A 108 4.86 22.34 0.86
C SER A 108 4.60 21.20 -0.12
N ILE A 109 3.59 20.37 0.12
CA ILE A 109 3.23 19.21 -0.71
C ILE A 109 1.76 19.31 -1.09
N ARG A 110 1.47 19.06 -2.37
CA ARG A 110 0.12 18.82 -2.88
C ARG A 110 0.13 17.59 -3.77
N VAL A 111 -0.72 16.61 -3.48
CA VAL A 111 -0.98 15.43 -4.32
C VAL A 111 -2.41 15.53 -4.82
N THR A 112 -2.59 15.48 -6.13
CA THR A 112 -3.90 15.48 -6.79
C THR A 112 -4.09 14.15 -7.49
N ILE A 113 -5.18 13.47 -7.21
CA ILE A 113 -5.54 12.19 -7.82
C ILE A 113 -6.84 12.39 -8.56
N ILE A 114 -6.87 11.99 -9.83
CA ILE A 114 -8.04 12.09 -10.69
C ILE A 114 -8.31 10.74 -11.31
N SER A 115 -9.58 10.33 -11.31
CA SER A 115 -10.06 9.15 -12.01
C SER A 115 -11.20 9.49 -12.98
N LYS A 116 -11.64 8.50 -13.73
CA LYS A 116 -12.84 8.54 -14.57
C LYS A 116 -13.51 7.18 -14.59
N ALA A 117 -14.75 7.15 -15.07
CA ALA A 117 -15.41 5.90 -15.42
C ALA A 117 -14.59 5.16 -16.48
N PHE A 118 -14.41 3.87 -16.29
CA PHE A 118 -13.76 2.98 -17.23
C PHE A 118 -14.65 2.81 -18.48
N ASP A 119 -14.04 2.92 -19.66
CA ASP A 119 -14.72 2.74 -20.94
C ASP A 119 -14.19 1.48 -21.65
N PRO A 120 -14.87 0.33 -21.55
CA PRO A 120 -14.36 -0.93 -22.09
C PRO A 120 -14.16 -0.89 -23.61
N LYS A 121 -14.80 0.04 -24.34
CA LYS A 121 -14.63 0.19 -25.79
C LYS A 121 -13.29 0.82 -26.17
N LYS A 122 -12.59 1.44 -25.23
CA LYS A 122 -11.28 2.07 -25.43
C LYS A 122 -10.10 1.16 -25.08
N HIS A 123 -10.39 -0.08 -24.67
CA HIS A 123 -9.38 -1.02 -24.18
C HIS A 123 -9.46 -2.36 -24.92
N ASN A 124 -8.31 -3.02 -25.03
CA ASN A 124 -8.23 -4.40 -25.51
C ASN A 124 -8.37 -5.33 -24.31
N LEU A 125 -9.56 -5.91 -24.17
CA LEU A 125 -9.87 -6.82 -23.08
C LEU A 125 -9.71 -8.27 -23.55
N THR A 126 -8.94 -9.07 -22.82
CA THR A 126 -9.00 -10.52 -22.94
C THR A 126 -9.96 -11.01 -21.86
N TYR A 127 -11.15 -11.45 -22.26
CA TYR A 127 -12.14 -12.03 -21.36
C TYR A 127 -12.77 -13.27 -22.00
N TYR A 128 -13.31 -14.13 -21.15
CA TYR A 128 -14.17 -15.23 -21.58
C TYR A 128 -15.62 -14.74 -21.67
N LYS A 129 -16.38 -15.27 -22.63
CA LYS A 129 -17.84 -15.15 -22.62
C LYS A 129 -18.42 -16.50 -22.25
N ASP A 130 -19.29 -16.54 -21.26
CA ASP A 130 -20.03 -17.77 -20.96
C ASP A 130 -20.96 -18.16 -22.11
N GLU A 131 -21.56 -19.34 -22.01
CA GLU A 131 -22.50 -19.88 -23.01
C GLU A 131 -23.72 -18.97 -23.25
N LYS A 132 -23.99 -18.00 -22.36
CA LYS A 132 -25.07 -17.02 -22.45
C LYS A 132 -24.60 -15.65 -22.97
N GLY A 133 -23.33 -15.54 -23.37
CA GLY A 133 -22.73 -14.32 -23.89
C GLY A 133 -22.39 -13.27 -22.84
N LYS A 134 -22.48 -13.60 -21.54
CA LYS A 134 -22.05 -12.71 -20.45
C LYS A 134 -20.53 -12.70 -20.41
N ILE A 135 -19.95 -11.51 -20.30
CA ILE A 135 -18.50 -11.37 -20.04
C ILE A 135 -18.23 -11.88 -18.62
N VAL A 136 -17.38 -12.88 -18.52
CA VAL A 136 -16.89 -13.45 -17.25
C VAL A 136 -15.39 -13.31 -17.27
N TYR A 137 -14.83 -12.59 -16.29
CA TYR A 137 -13.39 -12.53 -16.19
C TYR A 137 -12.85 -13.66 -15.32
N HIS A 138 -11.74 -14.24 -15.75
CA HIS A 138 -11.03 -15.28 -15.04
C HIS A 138 -9.68 -14.77 -14.55
N THR A 139 -9.13 -15.47 -13.56
CA THR A 139 -7.73 -15.32 -13.17
C THR A 139 -6.82 -15.49 -14.39
N GLY A 140 -6.11 -14.42 -14.79
CA GLY A 140 -5.26 -14.41 -15.99
C GLY A 140 -5.72 -13.45 -17.08
N ASP A 141 -6.91 -12.86 -16.95
CA ASP A 141 -7.41 -11.84 -17.86
C ASP A 141 -6.57 -10.56 -17.81
N LYS A 142 -6.57 -9.86 -18.94
CA LYS A 142 -5.72 -8.72 -19.19
C LYS A 142 -6.50 -7.58 -19.81
N ILE A 143 -6.10 -6.36 -19.41
CA ILE A 143 -6.52 -5.12 -20.06
C ILE A 143 -5.28 -4.52 -20.69
N ASP A 144 -5.34 -4.31 -22.01
CA ASP A 144 -4.22 -3.82 -22.82
C ASP A 144 -2.93 -4.65 -22.66
N GLY A 145 -3.09 -5.97 -22.45
CA GLY A 145 -1.97 -6.90 -22.27
C GLY A 145 -1.35 -6.89 -20.86
N HIS A 146 -1.93 -6.17 -19.91
CA HIS A 146 -1.49 -6.12 -18.52
C HIS A 146 -2.44 -6.89 -17.60
N GLY A 147 -1.90 -7.47 -16.52
CA GLY A 147 -2.74 -7.99 -15.44
C GLY A 147 -3.60 -6.88 -14.83
N ILE A 148 -4.55 -7.26 -13.98
CA ILE A 148 -5.58 -6.36 -13.46
C ILE A 148 -5.44 -6.32 -11.94
N TRP A 149 -5.28 -5.13 -11.36
CA TRP A 149 -5.39 -4.88 -9.93
C TRP A 149 -6.66 -4.10 -9.62
N GLY A 150 -7.41 -4.52 -8.61
CA GLY A 150 -8.58 -3.79 -8.13
C GLY A 150 -9.92 -4.42 -8.43
N THR A 151 -9.96 -5.54 -9.14
CA THR A 151 -11.20 -6.27 -9.41
C THR A 151 -11.06 -7.75 -9.10
N ASP A 152 -12.15 -8.38 -8.67
CA ASP A 152 -12.25 -9.84 -8.51
C ASP A 152 -13.07 -10.45 -9.66
N GLY A 153 -12.50 -10.37 -10.87
CA GLY A 153 -13.12 -10.98 -12.05
C GLY A 153 -14.28 -10.18 -12.68
N ASP A 154 -14.47 -8.92 -12.26
CA ASP A 154 -15.40 -7.99 -12.90
C ASP A 154 -14.69 -6.97 -13.81
N THR A 155 -15.46 -6.38 -14.74
CA THR A 155 -14.97 -5.23 -15.52
C THR A 155 -14.72 -4.06 -14.57
N PRO A 156 -13.56 -3.38 -14.64
CA PRO A 156 -13.37 -2.15 -13.88
C PRO A 156 -14.48 -1.14 -14.13
N LYS A 157 -14.87 -0.44 -13.07
CA LYS A 157 -15.81 0.68 -13.07
C LYS A 157 -15.05 2.00 -13.17
N MET A 158 -13.87 2.08 -12.57
CA MET A 158 -13.08 3.31 -12.50
C MET A 158 -11.61 3.07 -12.85
N GLU A 159 -11.01 4.01 -13.59
CA GLU A 159 -9.59 4.01 -13.96
C GLU A 159 -8.91 5.34 -13.59
N PHE A 160 -7.62 5.28 -13.29
CA PHE A 160 -6.83 6.49 -13.05
C PHE A 160 -6.67 7.34 -14.32
N VAL A 161 -6.84 8.65 -14.17
CA VAL A 161 -6.45 9.65 -15.18
C VAL A 161 -5.05 10.15 -14.88
N SER A 162 -4.81 10.59 -13.63
CA SER A 162 -3.51 11.07 -13.20
C SER A 162 -3.31 10.99 -11.69
N ILE A 163 -2.03 10.94 -11.30
CA ILE A 163 -1.55 11.25 -9.97
C ILE A 163 -0.46 12.30 -10.15
N ASP A 164 -0.72 13.51 -9.69
CA ASP A 164 0.14 14.67 -9.86
C ASP A 164 0.60 15.20 -8.50
N VAL A 165 1.89 15.47 -8.39
CA VAL A 165 2.53 15.86 -7.14
C VAL A 165 3.26 17.18 -7.33
N THR A 166 2.99 18.13 -6.45
CA THR A 166 3.72 19.38 -6.36
C THR A 166 4.49 19.41 -5.04
N ILE A 167 5.81 19.62 -5.12
CA ILE A 167 6.70 19.76 -3.95
C ILE A 167 7.44 21.09 -4.09
N ALA A 168 7.21 22.02 -3.17
CA ALA A 168 7.85 23.34 -3.19
C ALA A 168 7.77 24.02 -4.58
N GLY A 169 6.59 23.96 -5.22
CA GLY A 169 6.34 24.54 -6.55
C GLY A 169 6.78 23.67 -7.75
N LYS A 170 7.57 22.60 -7.54
CA LYS A 170 7.95 21.68 -8.61
C LYS A 170 6.86 20.65 -8.86
N HIS A 171 6.34 20.61 -10.08
CA HIS A 171 5.35 19.63 -10.54
C HIS A 171 6.01 18.31 -11.00
N ILE A 172 5.37 17.19 -10.66
CA ILE A 172 5.82 15.82 -10.94
C ILE A 172 4.57 15.00 -11.25
N SER A 173 4.47 14.44 -12.46
CA SER A 173 3.40 13.52 -12.82
C SER A 173 3.89 12.08 -12.67
N ILE A 174 3.07 11.22 -12.07
CA ILE A 174 3.29 9.77 -12.12
C ILE A 174 3.06 9.31 -13.58
N PRO A 175 3.99 8.55 -14.19
CA PRO A 175 3.84 8.11 -15.58
C PRO A 175 2.57 7.28 -15.78
N LYS A 176 1.86 7.48 -16.90
CA LYS A 176 0.65 6.70 -17.23
C LYS A 176 0.89 5.18 -17.21
N ASN A 177 2.07 4.75 -17.65
CA ASN A 177 2.45 3.33 -17.61
C ASN A 177 2.50 2.74 -16.20
N ALA A 178 2.69 3.56 -15.16
CA ALA A 178 2.65 3.14 -13.76
C ALA A 178 1.23 3.16 -13.16
N LEU A 179 0.20 3.43 -13.97
CA LEU A 179 -1.21 3.48 -13.55
C LEU A 179 -2.11 2.50 -14.34
N LYS A 180 -1.67 2.04 -15.50
CA LYS A 180 -2.49 1.34 -16.52
C LYS A 180 -3.13 0.01 -16.12
N ASP A 181 -2.64 -0.62 -15.07
CA ASP A 181 -3.10 -1.90 -14.54
C ASP A 181 -3.73 -1.76 -13.14
N LEU A 182 -3.91 -0.52 -12.67
CA LEU A 182 -4.48 -0.20 -11.38
C LEU A 182 -5.89 0.36 -11.58
N TYR A 183 -6.88 -0.28 -10.97
CA TYR A 183 -8.29 0.11 -11.07
C TYR A 183 -8.89 0.35 -9.69
N GLU A 184 -10.14 0.81 -9.68
CA GLU A 184 -10.93 1.04 -8.46
C GLU A 184 -10.20 1.92 -7.40
N PRO A 185 -9.76 3.13 -7.78
CA PRO A 185 -9.10 4.04 -6.85
C PRO A 185 -9.99 4.34 -5.65
N ASN A 186 -9.47 4.11 -4.44
CA ASN A 186 -10.13 4.47 -3.21
C ASN A 186 -9.45 5.68 -2.58
N TYR A 187 -10.11 6.83 -2.71
CA TYR A 187 -9.59 8.07 -2.16
C TYR A 187 -9.54 8.04 -0.65
N GLU A 188 -10.49 7.41 0.04
CA GLU A 188 -10.59 7.42 1.50
C GLU A 188 -9.36 6.78 2.13
N PHE A 189 -8.88 5.66 1.59
CA PHE A 189 -7.68 4.95 2.05
C PHE A 189 -6.38 5.38 1.36
N THR A 190 -6.36 6.57 0.77
CA THR A 190 -5.13 7.20 0.30
C THR A 190 -4.45 7.99 1.42
N ARG A 191 -3.15 7.79 1.61
CA ARG A 191 -2.28 8.51 2.55
C ARG A 191 -0.99 8.96 1.87
N VAL A 192 -0.47 10.11 2.30
CA VAL A 192 0.79 10.67 1.80
C VAL A 192 1.76 10.87 2.96
N TYR A 193 2.92 10.25 2.89
CA TYR A 193 3.92 10.23 3.95
C TYR A 193 5.22 10.89 3.51
N LYS A 194 5.90 11.56 4.46
CA LYS A 194 7.24 12.11 4.30
C LYS A 194 8.23 11.18 5.01
N ALA A 195 9.10 10.50 4.27
CA ALA A 195 10.07 9.58 4.84
C ALA A 195 11.43 10.23 5.20
N GLY A 196 11.56 11.54 4.95
CA GLY A 196 12.81 12.30 5.10
C GLY A 196 13.66 12.28 3.84
N GLN A 197 14.75 13.05 3.82
CA GLN A 197 15.72 13.10 2.70
C GLN A 197 15.08 13.28 1.30
N GLY A 198 14.03 14.09 1.22
CA GLY A 198 13.32 14.35 -0.04
C GLY A 198 12.46 13.19 -0.56
N VAL A 199 12.19 12.17 0.26
CA VAL A 199 11.34 11.01 -0.07
C VAL A 199 9.89 11.24 0.39
N ILE A 200 8.96 10.98 -0.53
CA ILE A 200 7.51 10.96 -0.31
C ILE A 200 6.97 9.61 -0.76
N TYR A 201 6.07 9.06 0.04
CA TYR A 201 5.26 7.90 -0.32
C TYR A 201 3.80 8.30 -0.50
N ILE A 202 3.18 7.83 -1.58
CA ILE A 202 1.72 7.88 -1.75
C ILE A 202 1.25 6.43 -1.63
N LYS A 203 0.67 6.09 -0.47
CA LYS A 203 0.10 4.77 -0.19
C LYS A 203 -1.40 4.82 -0.46
N MET A 204 -1.90 3.87 -1.22
CA MET A 204 -3.31 3.72 -1.55
C MET A 204 -3.71 2.27 -1.35
N THR A 205 -4.77 2.03 -0.58
CA THR A 205 -5.46 0.73 -0.57
C THR A 205 -6.72 0.89 -1.40
N ASN A 206 -6.80 0.16 -2.50
CA ASN A 206 -7.78 0.30 -3.58
C ASN A 206 -8.51 -1.04 -3.81
N GLY A 207 -9.49 -1.05 -4.70
CA GLY A 207 -10.21 -2.26 -5.11
C GLY A 207 -11.73 -2.17 -4.96
N ASP A 208 -12.41 -3.18 -5.50
CA ASP A 208 -13.87 -3.35 -5.44
C ASP A 208 -14.37 -4.07 -4.18
N GLY A 209 -13.47 -4.39 -3.25
CA GLY A 209 -13.73 -5.26 -2.11
C GLY A 209 -12.85 -6.50 -2.20
N ALA A 210 -13.35 -7.56 -2.83
CA ALA A 210 -12.63 -8.84 -2.96
C ALA A 210 -11.35 -8.73 -3.79
N GLY A 211 -11.29 -7.81 -4.76
CA GLY A 211 -10.10 -7.53 -5.58
C GLY A 211 -9.16 -6.49 -4.96
N GLY A 212 -9.15 -6.36 -3.63
CA GLY A 212 -8.37 -5.35 -2.92
C GLY A 212 -6.87 -5.42 -3.20
N TYR A 213 -6.21 -4.26 -3.18
CA TYR A 213 -4.75 -4.19 -3.27
C TYR A 213 -4.23 -2.91 -2.62
N THR A 214 -2.96 -2.94 -2.22
CA THR A 214 -2.21 -1.74 -1.83
C THR A 214 -1.17 -1.40 -2.89
N VAL A 215 -1.05 -0.11 -3.22
CA VAL A 215 0.04 0.45 -4.00
C VAL A 215 0.74 1.56 -3.23
N ILE A 216 2.07 1.58 -3.28
CA ILE A 216 2.92 2.63 -2.71
C ILE A 216 3.77 3.22 -3.82
N PHE A 217 3.50 4.47 -4.20
CA PHE A 217 4.34 5.21 -5.14
C PHE A 217 5.47 5.92 -4.40
N THR A 218 6.70 5.75 -4.88
CA THR A 218 7.88 6.41 -4.33
C THR A 218 8.28 7.59 -5.19
N ILE A 219 8.37 8.76 -4.56
CA ILE A 219 8.93 9.97 -5.14
C ILE A 219 10.15 10.36 -4.31
N LYS A 220 11.27 10.62 -4.97
CA LYS A 220 12.51 11.04 -4.30
C LYS A 220 13.14 12.19 -5.04
N ASN A 221 13.52 13.24 -4.31
CA ASN A 221 14.21 14.41 -4.85
C ASN A 221 13.49 15.02 -6.07
N GLY A 222 12.16 15.05 -5.99
CA GLY A 222 11.30 15.61 -7.03
C GLY A 222 11.28 14.81 -8.34
N LYS A 223 11.44 13.49 -8.27
CA LYS A 223 11.27 12.54 -9.38
C LYS A 223 10.49 11.32 -8.91
N TYR A 224 9.62 10.79 -9.78
CA TYR A 224 9.05 9.46 -9.60
C TYR A 224 10.16 8.41 -9.70
N ILE A 225 10.18 7.45 -8.76
CA ILE A 225 11.20 6.39 -8.71
C ILE A 225 10.61 5.06 -9.15
N ASN A 226 9.57 4.60 -8.45
CA ASN A 226 8.92 3.32 -8.69
C ASN A 226 7.56 3.27 -7.98
N ARG A 227 6.86 2.14 -8.14
CA ARG A 227 5.74 1.75 -7.30
C ARG A 227 5.97 0.34 -6.76
N TYR A 228 5.48 0.08 -5.55
CA TYR A 228 5.29 -1.24 -4.97
C TYR A 228 3.79 -1.57 -5.00
N THR A 229 3.42 -2.79 -5.35
CA THR A 229 2.02 -3.25 -5.43
C THR A 229 1.93 -4.65 -4.83
N ASP A 230 0.92 -4.87 -4.00
CA ASP A 230 0.70 -6.09 -3.23
C ASP A 230 -0.80 -6.22 -2.86
N ASN A 231 -1.29 -7.45 -2.70
CA ASN A 231 -2.65 -7.77 -2.22
C ASN A 231 -2.65 -8.60 -0.93
N THR A 232 -1.52 -8.72 -0.23
CA THR A 232 -1.46 -9.51 1.02
C THR A 232 -2.39 -8.94 2.11
N ALA A 233 -2.69 -7.64 2.07
CA ALA A 233 -3.57 -6.96 3.02
C ALA A 233 -5.08 -6.99 2.65
N ALA A 234 -5.46 -7.62 1.54
CA ALA A 234 -6.80 -7.56 0.95
C ALA A 234 -7.63 -8.82 1.16
#